data_AF-A0A2Z5X5S7-F1
#
_entry.id   AF-A0A2Z5X5S7-F1
#
_cell.length_a   1.000
_cell.length_b   1.000
_cell.length_c   1.000
_cell.angle_alpha   90.00
_cell.angle_beta   90.00
_cell.angle_gamma   90.00
#
_symmetry.space_group_name_H-M   'P 1'
#
loop_
_entity.id
_entity.type
_entity.pdbx_description
1 polymer ?
#
loop_
_entity_poly.entity_id
_entity_poly.type
_entity_poly.pdbx_seq_one_letter_code
_entity_poly.pdbx_strand_id
1 'polypeptide(L)'
;MNKLNRKLLTTLGLGWLGFGIVGGAIAFALPPSQITVLIDRSFCPQDQWQAIARSYDEIYQQHQNRDLQIKQVITFSDIGQEILSTIPAPDAVRSLNTYGRSNQERLKQLQSTYPQAKLLSCQSQ
;
A
#
# COMPACT_ATOMS: atom_id res chain seq x y z
N MET A 1 17.46 -2.18 57.83
CA MET A 1 16.62 -2.82 56.79
C MET A 1 16.56 -2.05 55.45
N ASN A 2 17.51 -1.15 55.13
CA ASN A 2 17.46 -0.31 53.91
C ASN A 2 18.21 -0.86 52.68
N LYS A 3 19.04 -1.91 52.84
CA LYS A 3 19.87 -2.45 51.74
C LYS A 3 19.13 -3.45 50.84
N LEU A 4 18.12 -4.15 51.35
CA LEU A 4 17.36 -5.15 50.58
C LEU A 4 16.45 -4.50 49.53
N ASN A 5 15.75 -3.42 49.89
CA ASN A 5 14.86 -2.68 48.98
C ASN A 5 15.60 -2.11 47.79
N ARG A 6 16.83 -1.60 47.99
CA ARG A 6 17.60 -0.97 46.91
C ARG A 6 18.04 -1.95 45.83
N LYS A 7 18.44 -3.19 46.21
CA LYS A 7 18.81 -4.24 45.27
C LYS A 7 17.61 -4.73 44.45
N LEU A 8 16.46 -4.95 45.11
CA LEU A 8 15.22 -5.38 44.46
C LEU A 8 14.74 -4.34 43.44
N LEU A 9 14.76 -3.05 43.80
CA LEU A 9 14.42 -1.95 42.88
C LEU A 9 15.37 -1.87 41.68
N THR A 10 16.68 -2.07 41.87
CA THR A 10 17.62 -2.08 40.73
C THR A 10 17.38 -3.26 39.80
N THR A 11 17.11 -4.46 40.31
CA THR A 11 16.89 -5.65 39.46
C THR A 11 15.57 -5.55 38.68
N LEU A 12 14.50 -5.04 39.33
CA LEU A 12 13.22 -4.78 38.68
C LEU A 12 13.33 -3.67 37.63
N GLY A 13 14.07 -2.59 37.92
CA GLY A 13 14.32 -1.51 36.97
C GLY A 13 15.16 -1.94 35.75
N LEU A 14 16.18 -2.77 35.95
CA LEU A 14 16.99 -3.34 34.87
C LEU A 14 16.20 -4.32 33.99
N GLY A 15 15.29 -5.11 34.58
CA GLY A 15 14.39 -5.99 33.84
C GLY A 15 13.44 -5.23 32.91
N TRP A 16 12.86 -4.13 33.40
CA TRP A 16 11.98 -3.25 32.59
C TRP A 16 12.75 -2.48 31.51
N LEU A 17 13.97 -2.02 31.79
CA LEU A 17 14.84 -1.38 30.80
C LEU A 17 15.20 -2.34 29.66
N GLY A 18 15.53 -3.59 29.97
CA GLY A 18 15.80 -4.62 28.97
C GLY A 18 14.59 -4.89 28.07
N PHE A 19 13.40 -4.98 28.65
CA PHE A 19 12.16 -5.20 27.88
C PHE A 19 11.76 -4.00 27.01
N GLY A 20 11.97 -2.78 27.51
CA GLY A 20 11.71 -1.54 26.77
C GLY A 20 12.62 -1.35 25.56
N ILE A 21 13.90 -1.73 25.67
CA ILE A 21 14.86 -1.62 24.56
C ILE A 21 14.55 -2.65 23.45
N VAL A 22 14.24 -3.90 23.83
CA VAL A 22 13.89 -4.94 22.85
C VAL A 22 12.54 -4.65 22.20
N GLY A 23 11.53 -4.19 22.95
CA GLY A 23 10.23 -3.79 22.40
C GLY A 23 10.31 -2.57 21.48
N GLY A 24 11.13 -1.57 21.81
CA GLY A 24 11.34 -0.38 20.99
C GLY A 24 12.03 -0.68 19.65
N ALA A 25 12.97 -1.63 19.63
CA ALA A 25 13.69 -2.01 18.41
C ALA A 25 12.78 -2.67 17.36
N ILE A 26 11.73 -3.40 17.77
CA ILE A 26 10.82 -4.11 16.86
C ILE A 26 9.90 -3.12 16.13
N ALA A 27 9.48 -2.03 16.78
CA ALA A 27 8.59 -1.03 16.18
C ALA A 27 9.24 -0.23 15.03
N PHE A 28 10.56 -0.06 15.05
CA PHE A 28 11.30 0.70 14.03
C PHE A 28 11.90 -0.17 12.91
N ALA A 29 11.92 -1.50 13.06
CA ALA A 29 12.64 -2.39 12.15
C ALA A 29 11.79 -2.99 11.03
N LEU A 30 10.46 -2.83 11.05
CA LEU A 30 9.59 -3.41 10.02
C LEU A 30 9.51 -2.47 8.81
N PRO A 31 9.97 -2.89 7.62
CA PRO A 31 9.85 -2.08 6.41
C PRO A 31 8.37 -1.88 6.05
N PRO A 32 8.03 -0.76 5.41
CA PRO A 32 6.66 -0.48 5.00
C PRO A 32 6.14 -1.55 4.04
N SER A 33 4.84 -1.82 4.12
CA SER A 33 4.19 -2.81 3.26
C SER A 33 4.29 -2.40 1.79
N GLN A 34 4.89 -3.25 0.95
CA GLN A 34 5.05 -2.98 -0.47
C GLN A 34 3.87 -3.53 -1.25
N ILE A 35 3.26 -2.70 -2.11
CA ILE A 35 2.11 -3.09 -2.93
C ILE A 35 2.33 -2.72 -4.39
N THR A 36 1.67 -3.47 -5.28
CA THR A 36 1.50 -3.09 -6.69
C THR A 36 0.09 -2.55 -6.88
N VAL A 37 -0.07 -1.42 -7.54
CA VAL A 37 -1.43 -0.91 -7.84
C VAL A 37 -1.80 -1.36 -9.25
N LEU A 38 -2.92 -2.06 -9.38
CA LEU A 38 -3.50 -2.47 -10.65
C LEU A 38 -4.68 -1.55 -10.96
N ILE A 39 -4.60 -0.78 -12.03
CA ILE A 39 -5.65 0.14 -12.46
C ILE A 39 -6.29 -0.40 -13.74
N ASP A 40 -7.55 -0.79 -13.62
CA ASP A 40 -8.37 -1.16 -14.78
C ASP A 40 -8.81 0.13 -15.50
N ARG A 41 -8.34 0.30 -16.74
CA ARG A 41 -8.64 1.44 -17.61
C ARG A 41 -9.75 1.15 -18.61
N SER A 42 -10.49 0.06 -18.43
CA SER A 42 -11.70 -0.19 -19.22
C SER A 42 -12.67 0.99 -19.16
N PHE A 43 -13.55 1.10 -20.15
CA PHE A 43 -14.50 2.19 -20.23
C PHE A 43 -15.27 2.37 -18.92
N CYS A 44 -15.23 3.60 -18.40
CA CYS A 44 -15.77 3.93 -17.10
C CYS A 44 -16.41 5.33 -17.11
N PRO A 45 -17.65 5.48 -16.59
CA PRO A 45 -18.28 6.78 -16.41
C PRO A 45 -17.41 7.72 -15.57
N GLN A 46 -17.47 9.03 -15.86
CA GLN A 46 -16.63 10.03 -15.20
C GLN A 46 -16.74 10.00 -13.67
N ASP A 47 -17.95 9.85 -13.11
CA ASP A 47 -18.16 9.81 -11.66
C ASP A 47 -17.48 8.60 -11.00
N GLN A 48 -17.55 7.43 -11.65
CA GLN A 48 -16.89 6.21 -11.17
C GLN A 48 -15.37 6.31 -11.30
N TRP A 49 -14.88 6.91 -12.40
CA TRP A 49 -13.45 7.15 -12.58
C TRP A 49 -12.89 8.12 -11.53
N GLN A 50 -13.64 9.17 -11.19
CA GLN A 50 -13.25 10.07 -10.10
C GLN A 50 -13.16 9.36 -8.76
N ALA A 51 -14.03 8.38 -8.48
CA ALA A 51 -13.95 7.56 -7.28
C ALA A 51 -12.66 6.71 -7.26
N ILE A 52 -12.31 6.08 -8.38
CA ILE A 52 -11.04 5.35 -8.52
C ILE A 52 -9.85 6.25 -8.30
N ALA A 53 -9.85 7.41 -8.91
CA ALA A 53 -8.74 8.34 -8.80
C ALA A 53 -8.60 8.90 -7.38
N ARG A 54 -9.71 9.03 -6.63
CA ARG A 54 -9.69 9.34 -5.19
C ARG A 54 -9.10 8.20 -4.37
N SER A 55 -9.49 6.96 -4.63
CA SER A 55 -8.87 5.80 -3.97
C SER A 55 -7.39 5.67 -4.29
N TYR A 56 -6.97 6.02 -5.51
CA TYR A 56 -5.55 6.10 -5.85
C TYR A 56 -4.83 7.20 -5.06
N ASP A 57 -5.45 8.37 -4.93
CA ASP A 57 -4.91 9.50 -4.14
C ASP A 57 -4.69 9.09 -2.67
N GLU A 58 -5.64 8.40 -2.05
CA GLU A 58 -5.48 7.86 -0.68
C GLU A 58 -4.26 6.93 -0.56
N ILE A 59 -4.08 6.01 -1.52
CA ILE A 59 -2.93 5.10 -1.57
C ILE A 59 -1.63 5.89 -1.79
N TYR A 60 -1.66 6.92 -2.61
CA TYR A 60 -0.52 7.80 -2.89
C TYR A 60 -0.12 8.63 -1.66
N GLN A 61 -1.08 9.13 -0.89
CA GLN A 61 -0.83 9.80 0.39
C GLN A 61 -0.18 8.85 1.41
N GLN A 62 -0.70 7.62 1.53
CA GLN A 62 -0.08 6.59 2.37
C GLN A 62 1.35 6.24 1.90
N HIS A 63 1.61 6.30 0.59
CA HIS A 63 2.95 6.15 0.05
C HIS A 63 3.89 7.29 0.47
N GLN A 64 3.41 8.54 0.42
CA GLN A 64 4.18 9.71 0.85
C GLN A 64 4.47 9.70 2.36
N ASN A 65 3.49 9.25 3.15
CA ASN A 65 3.62 9.14 4.62
C ASN A 65 4.45 7.92 5.07
N ARG A 66 4.90 7.08 4.13
CA ARG A 66 5.65 5.84 4.38
C ARG A 66 4.88 4.77 5.16
N ASP A 67 3.55 4.86 5.20
CA ASP A 67 2.69 3.82 5.75
C ASP A 67 2.64 2.58 4.83
N LEU A 68 2.71 2.84 3.51
CA LEU A 68 2.87 1.82 2.48
C LEU A 68 3.89 2.26 1.44
N GLN A 69 4.35 1.33 0.61
CA GLN A 69 5.21 1.64 -0.52
C GLN A 69 4.59 1.10 -1.81
N ILE A 70 4.19 1.98 -2.72
CA ILE A 70 3.82 1.60 -4.08
C ILE A 70 5.12 1.20 -4.79
N LYS A 71 5.22 -0.07 -5.19
CA LYS A 71 6.35 -0.59 -5.96
C LYS A 71 6.26 -0.19 -7.42
N GLN A 72 5.06 -0.33 -7.98
CA GLN A 72 4.76 0.00 -9.37
C GLN A 72 3.25 0.15 -9.55
N VAL A 73 2.88 0.83 -10.63
CA VAL A 73 1.49 0.97 -11.07
C VAL A 73 1.37 0.31 -12.43
N ILE A 74 0.44 -0.63 -12.55
CA ILE A 74 0.15 -1.31 -13.81
C ILE A 74 -1.24 -0.92 -14.22
N THR A 75 -1.37 -0.36 -15.42
CA THR A 75 -2.66 -0.07 -16.02
C THR A 75 -2.99 -1.13 -17.04
N PHE A 76 -4.24 -1.58 -17.11
CA PHE A 76 -4.63 -2.66 -18.00
C PHE A 76 -6.09 -2.53 -18.47
N SER A 77 -6.37 -3.18 -19.59
CA SER A 77 -7.70 -3.32 -20.21
C SER A 77 -7.65 -4.49 -21.21
N ASP A 78 -8.70 -4.70 -22.00
CA ASP A 78 -8.72 -5.68 -23.10
C ASP A 78 -7.68 -5.38 -24.18
N ILE A 79 -7.53 -4.10 -24.53
CA ILE A 79 -6.61 -3.60 -25.56
C ILE A 79 -5.12 -3.68 -25.18
N GLY A 80 -4.78 -3.82 -23.90
CA GLY A 80 -3.38 -3.89 -23.50
C GLY A 80 -3.12 -3.76 -22.00
N GLN A 81 -1.83 -3.82 -21.67
CA GLN A 81 -1.29 -3.60 -20.33
C GLN A 81 -0.06 -2.71 -20.45
N GLU A 82 0.07 -1.77 -19.52
CA GLU A 82 1.18 -0.84 -19.42
C GLU A 82 1.70 -0.82 -17.99
N ILE A 83 2.99 -1.11 -17.81
CA ILE A 83 3.67 -1.00 -16.52
C ILE A 83 4.30 0.39 -16.48
N LEU A 84 3.82 1.24 -15.58
CA LEU A 84 4.34 2.59 -15.43
C LEU A 84 5.65 2.55 -14.65
N SER A 85 6.73 2.99 -15.30
CA SER A 85 8.09 2.97 -14.74
C SER A 85 8.26 3.95 -13.57
N THR A 86 7.41 4.97 -13.49
CA THR A 86 7.35 5.94 -12.39
C THR A 86 5.94 5.90 -11.80
N ILE A 87 5.84 6.05 -10.48
CA ILE A 87 4.55 6.14 -9.79
C ILE A 87 3.88 7.45 -10.24
N PRO A 88 2.76 7.40 -10.99
CA PRO A 88 2.11 8.59 -11.49
C PRO A 88 1.57 9.45 -10.35
N ALA A 89 1.55 10.77 -10.52
CA ALA A 89 0.84 11.64 -9.59
C ALA A 89 -0.69 11.38 -9.66
N PRO A 90 -1.45 11.63 -8.58
CA PRO A 90 -2.90 11.47 -8.59
C PRO A 90 -3.61 12.27 -9.70
N ASP A 91 -3.12 13.46 -10.03
CA ASP A 91 -3.65 14.26 -11.15
C ASP A 91 -3.48 13.57 -12.50
N ALA A 92 -2.35 12.89 -12.71
CA ALA A 92 -2.09 12.14 -13.93
C ALA A 92 -3.09 10.98 -14.07
N VAL A 93 -3.36 10.24 -12.98
CA VAL A 93 -4.37 9.17 -12.96
C VAL A 93 -5.78 9.73 -13.23
N ARG A 94 -6.15 10.87 -12.63
CA ARG A 94 -7.44 11.53 -12.92
C ARG A 94 -7.62 11.86 -14.40
N SER A 95 -6.54 12.26 -15.07
CA SER A 95 -6.55 12.64 -16.49
C SER A 95 -6.43 11.46 -17.47
N LEU A 96 -6.26 10.22 -17.00
CA LEU A 96 -6.15 9.07 -17.90
C LEU A 96 -7.46 8.83 -18.63
N ASN A 97 -7.36 8.57 -19.93
CA ASN A 97 -8.49 8.10 -20.72
C ASN A 97 -8.84 6.67 -20.33
N THR A 98 -10.14 6.42 -20.16
CA THR A 98 -10.76 5.11 -19.94
C THR A 98 -11.43 4.64 -21.23
N TYR A 99 -11.00 3.49 -21.75
CA TYR A 99 -11.46 2.98 -23.03
C TYR A 99 -11.28 1.46 -23.10
N GLY A 100 -12.00 0.83 -24.03
CA GLY A 100 -12.03 -0.62 -24.14
C GLY A 100 -12.95 -1.28 -23.11
N ARG A 101 -12.77 -2.58 -22.91
CA ARG A 101 -13.58 -3.44 -22.04
C ARG A 101 -12.73 -4.07 -20.94
N SER A 102 -13.38 -4.42 -19.85
CA SER A 102 -12.72 -5.16 -18.77
C SER A 102 -12.28 -6.53 -19.24
N ASN A 103 -11.09 -6.95 -18.81
CA ASN A 103 -10.49 -8.23 -19.15
C ASN A 103 -10.23 -9.05 -17.87
N GLN A 104 -11.18 -9.95 -17.57
CA GLN A 104 -11.15 -10.78 -16.37
C GLN A 104 -10.01 -11.81 -16.37
N GLU A 105 -9.63 -12.34 -17.54
CA GLU A 105 -8.52 -13.28 -17.65
C GLU A 105 -7.20 -12.60 -17.31
N ARG A 106 -6.99 -11.40 -17.85
CA ARG A 106 -5.81 -10.56 -17.55
C ARG A 106 -5.78 -10.13 -16.10
N LEU A 107 -6.92 -9.78 -15.51
CA LEU A 107 -7.01 -9.47 -14.08
C LEU A 107 -6.56 -10.66 -13.23
N LYS A 108 -7.07 -11.86 -13.50
CA LYS A 108 -6.67 -13.08 -12.78
C LYS A 108 -5.16 -13.35 -12.93
N GLN A 109 -4.62 -13.18 -14.13
CA GLN A 109 -3.19 -13.33 -14.38
C GLN A 109 -2.36 -12.31 -13.58
N LEU A 110 -2.78 -11.05 -13.55
CA LEU A 110 -2.12 -9.99 -12.79
C LEU A 110 -2.20 -10.23 -11.28
N GLN A 111 -3.35 -10.66 -10.76
CA GLN A 111 -3.51 -11.00 -9.35
C GLN A 111 -2.67 -12.22 -8.95
N SER A 112 -2.52 -13.20 -9.83
CA SER A 112 -1.63 -14.34 -9.60
C SER A 112 -0.15 -13.95 -9.64
N THR A 113 0.22 -12.98 -10.50
CA THR A 113 1.60 -12.48 -10.61
C THR A 113 1.95 -11.54 -9.45
N TYR A 114 0.97 -10.77 -8.98
CA TYR A 114 1.11 -9.75 -7.94
C TYR A 114 0.11 -10.02 -6.81
N PRO A 115 0.38 -10.98 -5.91
CA PRO A 115 -0.57 -11.40 -4.88
C PRO A 115 -0.87 -10.30 -3.83
N GLN A 116 0.02 -9.32 -3.67
CA GLN A 116 -0.17 -8.14 -2.81
C GLN A 116 -0.67 -6.91 -3.59
N ALA A 117 -1.27 -7.13 -4.76
CA ALA A 117 -1.77 -6.04 -5.56
C ALA A 117 -3.07 -5.44 -5.01
N LYS A 118 -3.17 -4.12 -5.07
CA LYS A 118 -4.42 -3.40 -4.86
C LYS A 118 -5.07 -3.15 -6.22
N LEU A 119 -6.25 -3.75 -6.43
CA LEU A 119 -7.06 -3.51 -7.62
C LEU A 119 -7.90 -2.25 -7.46
N LEU A 120 -7.84 -1.38 -8.46
CA LEU A 120 -8.74 -0.25 -8.68
C LEU A 120 -9.47 -0.48 -10.00
N SER A 121 -10.77 -0.77 -9.97
CA SER A 121 -11.59 -1.03 -11.16
C SER A 121 -12.98 -0.45 -10.99
N CYS A 122 -13.60 -0.01 -12.09
CA CYS A 122 -14.95 0.55 -12.07
C CYS A 122 -16.02 -0.53 -11.90
N GLN A 123 -15.67 -1.78 -12.18
CA GLN A 123 -16.58 -2.92 -12.10
C GLN A 123 -16.61 -3.60 -10.72
N SER A 124 -15.86 -3.09 -9.73
CA SER A 124 -15.81 -3.67 -8.39
C SER A 124 -16.91 -3.16 -7.45
N GLN A 125 -18.05 -2.73 -7.99
CA GLN A 125 -19.29 -2.49 -7.21
C GLN A 125 -20.29 -3.61 -7.45
#